data_AF-A0A5B8Z8P3-F1
#
_entry.id   AF-A0A5B8Z8P3-F1
#
_cell.length_a   1.000
_cell.length_b   1.000
_cell.length_c   1.000
_cell.angle_alpha   90.00
_cell.angle_beta   90.00
_cell.angle_gamma   90.00
#
_symmetry.space_group_name_H-M   'P 1'
#
loop_
_entity.id
_entity.type
_entity.pdbx_description
1 polymer ?
#
loop_
_entity_poly.entity_id
_entity_poly.type
_entity_poly.pdbx_seq_one_letter_code
_entity_poly.pdbx_strand_id
1 'polypeptide(L)'
;MKRLAAFLISILIIYVIYYDLTQGTLSEPKEPVIEAMAPIDTTIPFFEKKVSPGETVLSIVEKKINGPLPVPINKVVTDFTSLNKGIKPEEIKFGYTYKFPNY
;
A
#
# COMPACT_ATOMS: atom_id res chain seq x y z
N MET A 1 -49.83 11.34 -8.70
CA MET A 1 -48.98 10.23 -9.20
C MET A 1 -47.62 10.71 -9.69
N LYS A 2 -47.52 11.49 -10.78
CA LYS A 2 -46.22 11.92 -11.36
C LYS A 2 -45.32 12.77 -10.44
N ARG A 3 -45.92 13.68 -9.66
CA ARG A 3 -45.20 14.51 -8.67
C ARG A 3 -44.62 13.69 -7.51
N LEU A 4 -45.33 12.64 -7.09
CA LEU A 4 -44.88 11.73 -6.03
C LEU A 4 -43.75 10.81 -6.55
N ALA A 5 -43.86 10.34 -7.78
CA ALA A 5 -42.80 9.56 -8.43
C ALA A 5 -41.50 10.38 -8.58
N ALA A 6 -41.59 11.64 -9.00
CA ALA A 6 -40.43 12.53 -9.09
C ALA A 6 -39.75 12.76 -7.73
N PHE A 7 -40.53 12.88 -6.66
CA PHE A 7 -40.02 13.02 -5.30
C PHE A 7 -39.25 11.77 -4.83
N LEU A 8 -39.81 10.58 -5.06
CA LEU A 8 -39.15 9.31 -4.71
C LEU A 8 -37.84 9.10 -5.51
N ILE A 9 -37.83 9.46 -6.80
CA ILE A 9 -36.62 9.41 -7.63
C ILE A 9 -35.56 10.37 -7.11
N SER A 10 -35.95 11.58 -6.69
CA SER A 10 -35.01 12.55 -6.11
C SER A 10 -34.35 12.02 -4.83
N ILE A 11 -35.13 11.40 -3.93
CA ILE A 11 -34.59 10.77 -2.72
C ILE A 11 -33.62 9.63 -3.08
N LEU A 12 -33.95 8.80 -4.06
CA LEU A 12 -33.09 7.71 -4.51
C LEU A 12 -31.75 8.24 -5.05
N ILE A 13 -31.77 9.31 -5.86
CA ILE A 13 -30.55 9.93 -6.40
C ILE A 13 -29.67 10.46 -5.27
N ILE A 14 -30.25 11.17 -4.29
CA ILE A 14 -29.52 11.69 -3.13
C ILE A 14 -28.89 10.53 -2.33
N TYR A 15 -29.64 9.43 -2.14
CA TYR A 15 -29.14 8.25 -1.45
C TYR A 15 -27.95 7.60 -2.16
N VAL A 16 -28.01 7.44 -3.48
CA VAL A 16 -26.90 6.88 -4.26
C VAL A 16 -25.66 7.76 -4.19
N ILE A 17 -25.81 9.08 -4.33
CA ILE A 17 -24.68 10.02 -4.20
C ILE A 17 -24.07 9.95 -2.80
N TYR A 18 -24.91 9.93 -1.76
CA TYR A 18 -24.43 9.77 -0.38
C TYR A 18 -23.65 8.46 -0.20
N TYR A 19 -24.18 7.34 -0.71
CA TYR A 19 -23.54 6.03 -0.60
C TYR A 19 -22.19 5.99 -1.32
N ASP A 20 -22.12 6.52 -2.54
CA ASP A 20 -20.87 6.59 -3.32
C ASP A 20 -19.80 7.46 -2.64
N LEU A 21 -20.20 8.57 -2.01
CA LEU A 21 -19.30 9.47 -1.30
C LEU A 21 -18.86 8.95 0.08
N THR A 22 -19.68 8.15 0.75
CA THR A 22 -19.40 7.67 2.12
C THR A 22 -18.76 6.30 2.15
N GLN A 23 -19.19 5.40 1.27
CA GLN A 23 -18.61 4.06 1.15
C GLN A 23 -17.45 4.11 0.18
N GLY A 24 -16.32 4.60 0.67
CA GLY A 24 -15.05 4.42 -0.01
C GLY A 24 -14.79 2.94 -0.25
N THR A 25 -14.41 2.58 -1.47
CA THR A 25 -14.03 1.20 -1.84
C THR A 25 -12.70 0.75 -1.22
N LEU A 26 -12.01 1.68 -0.56
CA LEU A 26 -10.79 1.40 0.19
C LEU A 26 -11.19 0.96 1.59
N SER A 27 -10.95 -0.31 1.90
CA SER A 27 -11.07 -0.80 3.26
C SER A 27 -10.29 0.11 4.20
N GLU A 28 -10.95 0.59 5.26
CA GLU A 28 -10.28 1.28 6.35
C GLU A 28 -9.05 0.46 6.76
N PRO A 29 -7.85 1.07 6.82
CA PRO A 29 -6.64 0.34 7.12
C PRO A 29 -6.76 -0.21 8.53
N LYS A 30 -7.07 -1.50 8.64
CA LYS A 30 -6.75 -2.27 9.84
C LYS A 30 -5.24 -2.16 9.96
N GLU A 31 -4.77 -1.36 10.91
CA GLU A 31 -3.36 -1.33 11.26
C GLU A 31 -2.92 -2.79 11.42
N PRO A 32 -1.91 -3.26 10.68
CA PRO A 32 -1.34 -4.54 10.98
C PRO A 32 -0.81 -4.41 12.40
N VAL A 33 -1.49 -5.08 13.34
CA VAL A 33 -0.94 -5.36 14.65
C VAL A 33 0.36 -6.09 14.35
N ILE A 34 1.47 -5.38 14.47
CA ILE A 34 2.79 -5.97 14.37
C ILE A 34 2.90 -6.84 15.62
N GLU A 35 2.45 -8.08 15.53
CA GLU A 35 2.85 -9.09 16.50
C GLU A 35 4.37 -9.17 16.45
N ALA A 36 4.96 -8.79 17.57
CA ALA A 36 6.39 -8.83 17.81
C ALA A 36 6.84 -10.29 17.94
N MET A 37 6.94 -10.98 16.81
CA MET A 37 7.79 -12.17 16.71
C MET A 37 9.24 -11.72 16.56
N ALA A 38 10.10 -12.41 17.30
CA ALA A 38 11.50 -12.15 17.64
C ALA A 38 12.41 -11.69 16.47
N PRO A 39 13.52 -10.98 16.76
CA PRO A 39 14.39 -10.43 15.74
C PRO A 39 15.17 -11.55 15.04
N ILE A 40 15.01 -11.65 13.72
CA ILE A 40 15.93 -12.42 12.89
C ILE A 40 17.06 -11.47 12.53
N ASP A 41 18.23 -11.69 13.13
CA ASP A 41 19.49 -11.03 12.75
C ASP A 41 19.75 -11.25 11.26
N THR A 42 19.41 -10.27 10.45
CA THR A 42 19.74 -10.24 9.03
C THR A 42 20.54 -8.99 8.78
N THR A 43 21.83 -9.19 8.48
CA THR A 43 22.85 -8.18 8.19
C THR A 43 22.60 -7.42 6.87
N ILE A 44 21.37 -7.46 6.33
CA ILE A 44 21.00 -6.81 5.08
C ILE A 44 20.86 -5.30 5.39
N PRO A 45 21.68 -4.42 4.80
CA PRO A 45 21.51 -2.98 4.97
C PRO A 45 20.13 -2.57 4.46
N PHE A 46 19.41 -1.78 5.24
CA PHE A 46 18.06 -1.34 4.88
C PHE A 46 17.83 0.13 5.23
N PHE A 47 16.83 0.72 4.59
CA PHE A 47 16.26 2.01 4.97
C PHE A 47 14.75 1.91 5.09
N GLU A 48 14.16 2.68 5.99
CA GLU A 48 12.71 2.73 6.15
C GLU A 48 12.13 3.86 5.30
N LYS A 49 11.04 3.57 4.59
CA LYS A 49 10.31 4.57 3.82
C LYS A 49 8.81 4.32 3.88
N LYS A 50 8.04 5.39 4.04
CA LYS A 50 6.58 5.38 3.86
C LYS A 50 6.25 5.38 2.38
N VAL A 51 5.44 4.41 1.93
CA VAL A 51 5.08 4.27 0.52
C VAL A 51 4.10 5.36 0.11
N SER A 52 4.45 6.11 -0.94
CA SER A 52 3.55 7.09 -1.57
C SER A 52 2.68 6.43 -2.66
N PRO A 53 1.53 7.03 -3.01
CA PRO A 53 0.70 6.53 -4.10
C PRO A 53 1.49 6.37 -5.41
N GLY A 54 1.33 5.23 -6.08
CA GLY A 54 2.00 4.92 -7.35
C GLY A 54 3.45 4.48 -7.25
N GLU A 55 4.04 4.41 -6.05
CA GLU A 55 5.39 3.88 -5.88
C GLU A 55 5.40 2.34 -5.80
N THR A 56 6.43 1.73 -6.40
CA THR A 56 6.74 0.31 -6.30
C THR A 56 8.03 0.08 -5.51
N VAL A 57 8.25 -1.14 -5.01
CA VAL A 57 9.52 -1.51 -4.34
C VAL A 57 10.73 -1.16 -5.22
N LEU A 58 10.68 -1.49 -6.51
CA LEU A 58 11.78 -1.21 -7.44
C LEU A 58 12.01 0.30 -7.59
N SER A 59 10.96 1.07 -7.86
CA SER A 59 11.07 2.52 -8.03
C SER A 59 11.61 3.23 -6.77
N ILE A 60 11.31 2.70 -5.58
CA ILE A 60 11.78 3.25 -4.31
C ILE A 60 13.28 3.02 -4.15
N VAL A 61 13.75 1.81 -4.47
CA VAL A 61 15.18 1.45 -4.39
C VAL A 61 15.98 2.20 -5.46
N GLU A 62 15.50 2.27 -6.69
CA GLU A 62 16.14 3.02 -7.79
C GLU A 62 16.26 4.52 -7.47
N LYS A 63 15.19 5.12 -6.93
CA LYS A 63 15.22 6.51 -6.45
C LYS A 63 16.21 6.72 -5.30
N LYS A 64 16.46 5.71 -4.45
CA LYS A 64 17.41 5.82 -3.34
C LYS A 64 18.86 5.86 -3.83
N ILE A 65 19.18 5.06 -4.85
CA ILE A 65 20.53 4.97 -5.43
C ILE A 65 20.77 5.96 -6.57
N ASN A 66 19.75 6.74 -6.96
CA ASN A 66 19.79 7.69 -8.08
C ASN A 66 20.26 7.06 -9.40
N GLY A 67 19.84 5.84 -9.70
CA GLY A 67 20.33 5.10 -10.87
C GLY A 67 19.71 3.71 -11.03
N PRO A 68 20.19 2.91 -12.01
CA PRO A 68 19.73 1.55 -12.22
C PRO A 68 20.19 0.63 -11.09
N LEU A 69 19.43 -0.44 -10.85
CA LEU A 69 19.75 -1.41 -9.82
C LEU A 69 21.13 -2.09 -10.09
N PRO A 70 22.03 -2.12 -9.09
CA PRO A 70 23.32 -2.79 -9.22
C PRO A 70 23.22 -4.32 -9.08
N VAL A 71 22.02 -4.83 -8.77
CA VAL A 71 21.72 -6.24 -8.54
C VAL A 71 20.51 -6.69 -9.37
N PRO A 72 20.35 -8.00 -9.63
CA PRO A 72 19.17 -8.52 -10.30
C PRO A 72 17.86 -8.20 -9.55
N ILE A 73 16.76 -7.98 -10.28
CA ILE A 73 15.44 -7.69 -9.71
C ILE A 73 15.02 -8.74 -8.67
N ASN A 74 15.24 -10.03 -8.96
CA ASN A 74 14.89 -11.13 -8.04
C ASN A 74 15.59 -11.00 -6.67
N LYS A 75 16.79 -10.40 -6.63
CA LYS A 75 17.51 -10.16 -5.38
C LYS A 75 16.82 -9.06 -4.56
N VAL A 76 16.43 -7.97 -5.21
CA VAL A 76 15.65 -6.88 -4.57
C VAL A 76 14.33 -7.41 -4.00
N VAL A 77 13.61 -8.23 -4.77
CA VAL A 77 12.37 -8.87 -4.35
C VAL A 77 12.58 -9.73 -3.11
N THR A 78 13.58 -10.62 -3.15
CA THR A 78 13.87 -11.54 -2.03
C THR A 78 14.27 -10.78 -0.78
N ASP A 79 15.16 -9.80 -0.90
CA ASP A 79 15.66 -9.02 0.24
C ASP A 79 14.56 -8.16 0.86
N PHE A 80 13.70 -7.55 0.04
CA PHE A 80 12.51 -6.84 0.53
C PHE A 80 11.58 -7.77 1.31
N THR A 81 11.29 -8.95 0.77
CA THR A 81 10.41 -9.93 1.42
C THR A 81 11.01 -10.43 2.75
N SER A 82 12.31 -10.69 2.79
CA SER A 82 13.02 -11.05 4.02
C SER A 82 12.98 -9.93 5.07
N LEU A 83 13.19 -8.68 4.66
CA LEU A 83 13.17 -7.51 5.55
C LEU A 83 11.78 -7.20 6.12
N ASN A 84 10.70 -7.62 5.44
CA ASN A 84 9.31 -7.30 5.80
C ASN A 84 8.48 -8.54 6.13
N LYS A 85 9.08 -9.54 6.80
CA LYS A 85 8.37 -10.71 7.35
C LYS A 85 7.55 -11.49 6.31
N GLY A 86 8.06 -11.63 5.10
CA GLY A 86 7.40 -12.40 4.05
C GLY A 86 6.42 -11.61 3.18
N ILE A 87 6.23 -10.32 3.42
CA ILE A 87 5.38 -9.46 2.58
C ILE A 87 5.97 -9.39 1.16
N LYS A 88 5.13 -9.63 0.15
CA LYS A 88 5.56 -9.55 -1.25
C LYS A 88 5.58 -8.10 -1.76
N PRO A 89 6.45 -7.75 -2.72
CA PRO A 89 6.48 -6.41 -3.31
C PRO A 89 5.14 -5.91 -3.86
N GLU A 90 4.30 -6.81 -4.36
CA GLU A 90 2.99 -6.49 -4.94
C GLU A 90 1.91 -6.23 -3.88
N GLU A 91 2.18 -6.57 -2.63
CA GLU A 91 1.24 -6.45 -1.50
C GLU A 91 1.43 -5.14 -0.71
N ILE A 92 2.41 -4.32 -1.10
CA ILE A 92 2.68 -3.05 -0.42
C ILE A 92 1.49 -2.09 -0.58
N LYS A 93 1.22 -1.34 0.49
CA LYS A 93 0.13 -0.37 0.52
C LYS A 93 0.69 1.03 0.75
N PHE A 94 0.14 2.01 0.03
CA PHE A 94 0.46 3.41 0.30
C PHE A 94 0.05 3.78 1.72
N GLY A 95 0.79 4.69 2.34
CA GLY A 95 0.56 5.10 3.72
C GLY A 95 1.23 4.22 4.79
N TYR A 96 1.80 3.06 4.41
CA TYR A 96 2.55 2.20 5.31
C TYR A 96 4.06 2.37 5.15
N THR A 97 4.80 2.13 6.24
CA THR A 97 6.26 2.13 6.25
C THR A 97 6.79 0.70 6.16
N TYR A 98 7.73 0.49 5.24
CA TYR A 98 8.41 -0.79 5.05
C TYR A 98 9.93 -0.59 5.06
N LYS A 99 10.66 -1.69 5.23
CA LYS A 99 12.12 -1.74 5.11
C LYS A 99 12.51 -2.07 3.67
N PHE A 100 13.28 -1.20 3.04
CA PHE A 100 13.77 -1.40 1.68
C PHE A 100 15.27 -1.72 1.74
N PRO A 101 15.76 -2.67 0.91
CA PRO A 101 17.19 -2.97 0.88
C PRO A 101 17.97 -1.75 0.40
N ASN A 102 19.12 -1.50 1.01
CA ASN A 102 20.03 -0.41 0.71
C ASN A 102 21.30 -0.97 0.05
N TYR A 103 21.60 -0.52 -1.16
CA TYR A 103 22.76 -0.93 -1.96
C TYR A 103 23.69 0.25 -2.21
#